data_AF-A0A1H4TAJ6-F1
#
_entry.id   AF-A0A1H4TAJ6-F1
#
_cell.length_a   1.000
_cell.length_b   1.000
_cell.length_c   1.000
_cell.angle_alpha   90.00
_cell.angle_beta   90.00
_cell.angle_gamma   90.00
#
_symmetry.space_group_name_H-M   'P 1'
#
loop_
_entity.id
_entity.type
_entity.pdbx_description
1 polymer ?
#
loop_
_entity_poly.entity_id
_entity_poly.type
_entity_poly.pdbx_seq_one_letter_code
_entity_poly.pdbx_strand_id
1 'polypeptide(L)'
;MFKGSLFNLSLLFLSSVTITFLFKEVIRVDELVYNFYAEQLTQDKVEQLLNGQKKWEWFGYAIIPLVILLRSSLVAICLSIGMFFYNMEHKLKFRQFFRVALLGEFVLVLVGFVKLFYFLFIKTDYTLQDIQQYYPLSYINFLDISNLEPWLIYPLQSINLFEIAYFFVLVYGLHKLLRNNYWKSFEITAASYGTGLIIWIGLVMFLTLNMS
;
A
#
# COMPACT_ATOMS: atom_id res chain seq x y z
N MET A 1 24.64 15.97 -0.62
CA MET A 1 23.17 16.12 -0.43
C MET A 1 22.29 15.10 -1.21
N PHE A 2 22.85 14.18 -2.00
CA PHE A 2 22.11 13.05 -2.62
C PHE A 2 21.99 11.80 -1.72
N LYS A 3 22.92 11.61 -0.77
CA LYS A 3 23.04 10.39 0.04
C LYS A 3 21.80 10.05 0.89
N GLY A 4 21.14 11.05 1.50
CA GLY A 4 19.97 10.80 2.37
C GLY A 4 18.73 10.27 1.63
N SER A 5 18.50 10.70 0.38
CA SER A 5 17.36 10.24 -0.42
C SER A 5 17.55 8.82 -0.93
N LEU A 6 18.80 8.44 -1.25
CA LEU A 6 19.15 7.09 -1.68
C LEU A 6 19.08 6.12 -0.48
N PHE A 7 19.58 6.53 0.68
CA PHE A 7 19.49 5.75 1.90
C PHE A 7 18.02 5.42 2.27
N ASN A 8 17.13 6.41 2.26
CA ASN A 8 15.71 6.18 2.58
C ASN A 8 15.06 5.19 1.59
N LEU A 9 15.39 5.30 0.30
CA LEU A 9 14.90 4.36 -0.72
C LEU A 9 15.41 2.93 -0.47
N SER A 10 16.71 2.78 -0.23
CA SER A 10 17.30 1.47 0.08
C SER A 10 16.68 0.86 1.35
N LEU A 11 16.42 1.68 2.38
CA LEU A 11 15.78 1.24 3.60
C LEU A 11 14.34 0.79 3.36
N LEU A 12 13.56 1.54 2.58
CA LEU A 12 12.20 1.16 2.19
C LEU A 12 12.22 -0.19 1.46
N PHE A 13 13.05 -0.34 0.43
CA PHE A 13 13.13 -1.57 -0.34
C PHE A 13 13.52 -2.75 0.53
N LEU A 14 14.55 -2.59 1.37
CA LEU A 14 14.97 -3.64 2.29
C LEU A 14 13.83 -4.03 3.24
N SER A 15 13.17 -3.05 3.86
CA SER A 15 12.07 -3.31 4.79
C SER A 15 10.88 -4.00 4.12
N SER A 16 10.50 -3.60 2.91
CA SER A 16 9.41 -4.23 2.16
C SER A 16 9.75 -5.66 1.75
N VAL A 17 10.97 -5.91 1.28
CA VAL A 17 11.45 -7.26 0.97
C VAL A 17 11.49 -8.13 2.22
N THR A 18 11.97 -7.59 3.36
CA THR A 18 11.96 -8.31 4.64
C THR A 18 10.54 -8.68 5.07
N ILE A 19 9.56 -7.78 4.92
CA ILE A 19 8.15 -8.09 5.22
C ILE A 19 7.66 -9.24 4.33
N THR A 20 7.87 -9.17 3.02
CA THR A 20 7.46 -10.24 2.09
C THR A 20 8.11 -11.58 2.45
N PHE A 21 9.41 -11.56 2.77
CA PHE A 21 10.14 -12.74 3.21
C PHE A 21 9.59 -13.32 4.52
N LEU A 22 9.27 -12.48 5.51
CA LEU A 22 8.68 -12.91 6.78
C LEU A 22 7.27 -13.49 6.59
N PHE A 23 6.45 -12.92 5.71
CA PHE A 23 5.17 -13.52 5.34
C PHE A 23 5.36 -14.91 4.71
N LYS A 24 6.39 -15.07 3.87
CA LYS A 24 6.66 -16.37 3.28
C LYS A 24 7.12 -17.40 4.31
N GLU A 25 8.16 -17.10 5.07
CA GLU A 25 8.81 -18.08 5.95
C GLU A 25 8.07 -18.29 7.28
N VAL A 26 7.55 -17.22 7.88
CA VAL A 26 6.97 -17.28 9.22
C VAL A 26 5.47 -17.58 9.16
N ILE A 27 4.74 -16.87 8.29
CA ILE A 27 3.29 -17.09 8.10
C ILE A 27 3.02 -18.28 7.16
N ARG A 28 4.04 -18.80 6.47
CA ARG A 28 3.96 -19.94 5.54
C ARG A 28 2.84 -19.75 4.50
N VAL A 29 2.80 -18.55 3.91
CA VAL A 29 1.77 -18.19 2.92
C VAL A 29 1.68 -19.20 1.78
N ASP A 30 2.78 -19.80 1.35
CA ASP A 30 2.81 -20.82 0.30
C ASP A 30 1.92 -22.04 0.64
N GLU A 31 1.84 -22.44 1.91
CA GLU A 31 0.96 -23.52 2.37
C GLU A 31 -0.50 -23.11 2.38
N LEU A 32 -0.80 -21.87 2.76
CA LEU A 32 -2.16 -21.35 2.71
C LEU A 32 -2.65 -21.27 1.26
N VAL A 33 -1.76 -20.90 0.34
CA VAL A 33 -2.01 -20.91 -1.11
C VAL A 33 -2.22 -22.33 -1.61
N TYR A 34 -1.38 -23.29 -1.21
CA TYR A 34 -1.57 -24.70 -1.54
C TYR A 34 -2.94 -25.21 -1.09
N ASN A 35 -3.27 -25.01 0.20
CA ASN A 35 -4.53 -25.50 0.79
C ASN A 35 -5.74 -24.90 0.07
N PHE A 36 -5.72 -23.59 -0.21
CA PHE A 36 -6.80 -22.92 -0.92
C PHE A 36 -7.04 -23.50 -2.33
N TYR A 37 -5.98 -23.77 -3.09
CA TYR A 37 -6.13 -24.36 -4.42
C TYR A 37 -6.41 -25.85 -4.39
N ALA A 38 -5.92 -26.59 -3.40
CA ALA A 38 -6.17 -28.02 -3.24
C ALA A 38 -7.65 -28.34 -2.96
N GLU A 39 -8.38 -27.42 -2.35
CA GLU A 39 -9.84 -27.53 -2.17
C GLU A 39 -10.62 -27.39 -3.49
N GLN A 40 -10.04 -26.74 -4.51
CA GLN A 40 -10.74 -26.37 -5.75
C GLN A 40 -10.24 -27.12 -6.99
N LEU A 41 -9.02 -27.67 -6.94
CA LEU A 41 -8.32 -28.24 -8.10
C LEU A 41 -7.76 -29.64 -7.79
N THR A 42 -7.50 -30.43 -8.84
CA THR A 42 -6.81 -31.71 -8.70
C THR A 42 -5.35 -31.52 -8.29
N GLN A 43 -4.78 -32.46 -7.52
CA GLN A 43 -3.40 -32.37 -7.01
C GLN A 43 -2.37 -32.06 -8.11
N ASP A 44 -2.44 -32.76 -9.24
CA ASP A 44 -1.52 -32.53 -10.37
C ASP A 44 -1.57 -31.09 -10.91
N LYS A 45 -2.75 -30.46 -10.91
CA LYS A 45 -2.91 -29.08 -11.37
C LYS A 45 -2.37 -28.08 -10.35
N VAL A 46 -2.57 -28.34 -9.06
CA VAL A 46 -2.02 -27.51 -7.97
C VAL A 46 -0.49 -27.54 -7.99
N GLU A 47 0.11 -28.72 -8.13
CA GLU A 47 1.56 -28.86 -8.22
C GLU A 47 2.13 -28.14 -9.45
N GLN A 48 1.47 -28.24 -10.61
CA GLN A 48 1.89 -27.52 -11.81
C GLN A 48 1.83 -26.00 -11.63
N LEU A 49 0.75 -25.47 -11.02
CA LEU A 49 0.60 -24.03 -10.75
C LEU A 49 1.67 -23.52 -9.78
N LEU A 50 1.90 -24.24 -8.67
CA LEU A 50 2.87 -23.84 -7.65
C LEU A 50 4.31 -23.95 -8.14
N ASN A 51 4.65 -24.97 -8.92
CA ASN A 51 5.96 -25.08 -9.55
C ASN A 51 6.20 -23.93 -10.54
N GLY A 52 5.16 -23.52 -11.28
CA GLY A 52 5.17 -22.33 -12.12
C GLY A 52 5.43 -21.06 -11.30
N GLN A 53 4.70 -20.85 -10.21
CA GLN A 53 4.86 -19.69 -9.33
C GLN A 53 6.26 -19.62 -8.72
N LYS A 54 6.79 -20.74 -8.21
CA LYS A 54 8.12 -20.85 -7.61
C LYS A 54 9.23 -20.47 -8.59
N LYS A 55 9.08 -20.82 -9.88
CA LYS A 55 10.03 -20.43 -10.93
C LYS A 55 10.11 -18.90 -11.12
N TRP A 56 9.01 -18.19 -10.93
CA TRP A 56 8.91 -16.74 -11.10
C TRP A 56 8.99 -15.97 -9.77
N GLU A 57 9.29 -16.65 -8.67
CA GLU A 57 9.28 -16.03 -7.34
C GLU A 57 10.25 -14.85 -7.24
N TRP A 58 11.44 -14.97 -7.84
CA TRP A 58 12.44 -13.89 -7.89
C TRP A 58 11.90 -12.62 -8.57
N PHE A 59 11.01 -12.76 -9.55
CA PHE A 59 10.36 -11.64 -10.24
C PHE A 59 9.40 -10.91 -9.29
N GLY A 60 8.75 -11.66 -8.38
CA GLY A 60 7.96 -11.10 -7.28
C GLY A 60 8.76 -10.19 -6.36
N TYR A 61 10.02 -10.52 -6.04
CA TYR A 61 10.87 -9.61 -5.27
C TYR A 61 11.36 -8.41 -6.09
N ALA A 62 11.63 -8.61 -7.38
CA ALA A 62 12.09 -7.55 -8.29
C ALA A 62 11.00 -6.49 -8.57
N ILE A 63 9.71 -6.87 -8.51
CA ILE A 63 8.60 -5.95 -8.77
C ILE A 63 8.33 -4.99 -7.60
N ILE A 64 8.67 -5.38 -6.36
CA ILE A 64 8.48 -4.57 -5.15
C ILE A 64 9.04 -3.14 -5.29
N PRO A 65 10.33 -2.94 -5.62
CA PRO A 65 10.88 -1.59 -5.77
C PRO A 65 10.20 -0.81 -6.90
N LEU A 66 9.81 -1.49 -7.99
CA LEU A 66 9.13 -0.84 -9.12
C LEU A 66 7.75 -0.32 -8.71
N VAL A 67 6.98 -1.11 -7.94
CA VAL A 67 5.67 -0.70 -7.40
C VAL A 67 5.79 0.47 -6.44
N ILE A 68 6.78 0.45 -5.53
CA ILE A 68 7.03 1.57 -4.60
C ILE A 68 7.36 2.85 -5.37
N LEU A 69 8.24 2.77 -6.37
CA LEU A 69 8.61 3.92 -7.19
C LEU A 69 7.41 4.45 -7.99
N LEU A 70 6.58 3.56 -8.56
CA LEU A 70 5.39 3.95 -9.30
C LEU A 70 4.38 4.65 -8.39
N ARG A 71 4.03 4.05 -7.24
CA ARG A 71 3.08 4.61 -6.28
C ARG A 71 3.54 5.96 -5.76
N SER A 72 4.79 6.06 -5.33
CA SER A 72 5.37 7.33 -4.88
C SER A 72 5.38 8.39 -5.99
N SER A 73 5.55 7.98 -7.25
CA SER A 73 5.48 8.89 -8.40
C SER A 73 4.06 9.40 -8.61
N LEU A 74 3.04 8.54 -8.53
CA LEU A 74 1.63 8.95 -8.64
C LEU A 74 1.26 9.97 -7.56
N VAL A 75 1.65 9.70 -6.30
CA VAL A 75 1.40 10.62 -5.19
C VAL A 75 2.14 11.95 -5.39
N ALA A 76 3.40 11.91 -5.84
CA ALA A 76 4.17 13.10 -6.15
C ALA A 76 3.54 13.93 -7.28
N ILE A 77 2.99 13.27 -8.30
CA ILE A 77 2.24 13.91 -9.38
C ILE A 77 1.01 14.62 -8.79
N CYS A 78 0.20 13.94 -7.98
CA CYS A 78 -0.95 14.55 -7.32
C CYS A 78 -0.53 15.82 -6.55
N LEU A 79 0.45 15.73 -5.66
CA LEU A 79 0.93 16.89 -4.88
C LEU A 79 1.46 18.02 -5.77
N SER A 80 2.17 17.69 -6.86
CA SER A 80 2.69 18.69 -7.79
C SER A 80 1.59 19.43 -8.55
N ILE A 81 0.53 18.73 -8.95
CA ILE A 81 -0.67 19.31 -9.58
C ILE A 81 -1.41 20.18 -8.56
N GLY A 82 -1.57 19.71 -7.33
CA GLY A 82 -2.17 20.49 -6.23
C GLY A 82 -1.46 21.82 -6.02
N MET A 83 -0.12 21.80 -5.97
CA MET A 83 0.67 23.02 -5.82
C MET A 83 0.49 23.99 -7.01
N PHE A 84 0.43 23.47 -8.24
CA PHE A 84 0.19 24.26 -9.44
C PHE A 84 -1.12 25.06 -9.37
N PHE A 85 -2.22 24.43 -8.94
CA PHE A 85 -3.52 25.11 -8.80
C PHE A 85 -3.54 26.20 -7.72
N TYR A 86 -2.74 26.05 -6.66
CA TYR A 86 -2.65 27.05 -5.58
C TYR A 86 -1.73 28.24 -5.91
N ASN A 87 -1.23 28.32 -7.15
CA ASN A 87 -0.46 29.42 -7.73
C ASN A 87 0.66 29.96 -6.82
N MET A 88 1.39 29.06 -6.16
CA MET A 88 2.51 29.45 -5.32
C MET A 88 3.74 29.81 -6.17
N GLU A 89 4.34 30.96 -5.90
CA GLU A 89 5.53 31.48 -6.62
C GLU A 89 6.79 30.62 -6.45
N HIS A 90 6.78 29.66 -5.50
CA HIS A 90 7.90 28.76 -5.28
C HIS A 90 8.04 27.73 -6.41
N LYS A 91 9.07 27.92 -7.25
CA LYS A 91 9.50 26.94 -8.26
C LYS A 91 10.08 25.68 -7.60
N LEU A 92 9.21 24.79 -7.12
CA LEU A 92 9.59 23.49 -6.61
C LEU A 92 9.81 22.49 -7.76
N LYS A 93 10.82 21.63 -7.61
CA LYS A 93 11.12 20.55 -8.54
C LYS A 93 10.32 19.29 -8.17
N PHE A 94 9.87 18.51 -9.17
CA PHE A 94 9.16 17.23 -8.98
C PHE A 94 9.82 16.31 -7.92
N ARG A 95 11.16 16.24 -7.96
CA ARG A 95 11.96 15.44 -7.02
C ARG A 95 11.68 15.77 -5.54
N GLN A 96 11.28 16.98 -5.21
CA GLN A 96 10.95 17.38 -3.84
C GLN A 96 9.61 16.77 -3.39
N PHE A 97 8.59 16.79 -4.25
CA PHE A 97 7.32 16.09 -3.99
C PHE A 97 7.52 14.58 -3.91
N PHE A 98 8.36 14.03 -4.79
CA PHE A 98 8.72 12.60 -4.75
C PHE A 98 9.37 12.21 -3.41
N ARG A 99 10.25 13.05 -2.85
CA ARG A 99 10.81 12.79 -1.51
C ARG A 99 9.76 12.84 -0.40
N VAL A 100 8.76 13.72 -0.50
CA VAL A 100 7.65 13.76 0.46
C VAL A 100 6.81 12.49 0.35
N ALA A 101 6.46 12.07 -0.87
CA ALA A 101 5.74 10.81 -1.09
C ALA A 101 6.51 9.59 -0.53
N LEU A 102 7.83 9.52 -0.75
CA LEU A 102 8.68 8.48 -0.17
C LEU A 102 8.70 8.47 1.37
N LEU A 103 8.49 9.59 2.05
CA LEU A 103 8.35 9.58 3.51
C LEU A 103 7.04 8.91 3.94
N GLY A 104 5.97 9.10 3.17
CA GLY A 104 4.69 8.42 3.38
C GLY A 104 4.80 6.89 3.25
N GLU A 105 5.63 6.41 2.32
CA GLU A 105 5.84 4.96 2.10
C GLU A 105 6.24 4.18 3.38
N PHE A 106 6.92 4.83 4.33
CA PHE A 106 7.25 4.21 5.62
C PHE A 106 6.01 3.85 6.45
N VAL A 107 4.91 4.60 6.30
CA VAL A 107 3.64 4.28 6.95
C VAL A 107 3.08 2.98 6.37
N LEU A 108 3.24 2.74 5.07
CA LEU A 108 2.76 1.54 4.39
C LEU A 108 3.64 0.32 4.70
N VAL A 109 4.94 0.52 4.90
CA VAL A 109 5.83 -0.50 5.48
C VAL A 109 5.36 -0.87 6.89
N LEU A 110 5.02 0.11 7.72
CA LEU A 110 4.52 -0.13 9.07
C LEU A 110 3.22 -0.94 9.08
N VAL A 111 2.30 -0.68 8.14
CA VAL A 111 1.10 -1.53 7.93
C VAL A 111 1.49 -3.00 7.77
N GLY A 112 2.48 -3.29 6.94
CA GLY A 112 2.96 -4.66 6.71
C GLY A 112 3.47 -5.33 7.98
N PHE A 113 4.25 -4.63 8.81
CA PHE A 113 4.71 -5.15 10.10
C PHE A 113 3.57 -5.38 11.09
N VAL A 114 2.60 -4.46 11.17
CA VAL A 114 1.44 -4.60 12.06
C VAL A 114 0.56 -5.77 11.61
N LYS A 115 0.42 -5.96 10.29
CA LYS A 115 -0.28 -7.12 9.73
C LYS A 115 0.42 -8.43 10.09
N LEU A 116 1.75 -8.49 9.96
CA LEU A 116 2.56 -9.63 10.39
C LEU A 116 2.37 -9.93 11.88
N PHE A 117 2.50 -8.91 12.73
CA PHE A 117 2.31 -9.04 14.17
C PHE A 117 0.93 -9.60 14.52
N TYR A 118 -0.13 -9.11 13.85
CA TYR A 118 -1.49 -9.58 14.08
C TYR A 118 -1.66 -11.07 13.81
N PHE A 119 -1.16 -11.59 12.68
CA PHE A 119 -1.26 -13.01 12.35
C PHE A 119 -0.27 -13.89 13.12
N LEU A 120 0.76 -13.30 13.71
CA LEU A 120 1.71 -14.03 14.56
C LEU A 120 1.21 -14.23 15.99
N PHE A 121 0.54 -13.24 16.55
CA PHE A 121 0.28 -13.20 17.99
C PHE A 121 -1.19 -13.07 18.37
N ILE A 122 -2.06 -12.60 17.47
CA ILE A 122 -3.45 -12.30 17.79
C ILE A 122 -4.39 -13.32 17.13
N LYS A 123 -4.33 -13.43 15.80
CA LYS A 123 -5.11 -14.43 15.04
C LYS A 123 -4.12 -15.45 14.48
N THR A 124 -3.92 -16.57 15.17
CA THR A 124 -2.98 -17.63 14.77
C THR A 124 -3.63 -18.76 13.98
N ASP A 125 -4.96 -18.83 13.95
CA ASP A 125 -5.74 -19.69 13.07
C ASP A 125 -6.39 -18.82 11.98
N TYR A 126 -5.91 -18.96 10.76
CA TYR A 126 -6.28 -18.12 9.63
C TYR A 126 -6.15 -18.85 8.30
N THR A 127 -7.01 -18.47 7.39
CA THR A 127 -7.00 -18.90 5.99
C THR A 127 -6.25 -17.90 5.12
N LEU A 128 -6.00 -18.27 3.85
CA LEU A 128 -5.50 -17.32 2.85
C LEU A 128 -6.43 -16.11 2.71
N GLN A 129 -7.74 -16.34 2.75
CA GLN A 129 -8.76 -15.31 2.58
C GLN A 129 -8.73 -14.30 3.73
N ASP A 130 -8.53 -14.76 4.98
CA ASP A 130 -8.34 -13.89 6.14
C ASP A 130 -7.17 -12.92 5.95
N ILE A 131 -6.03 -13.44 5.45
CA ILE A 131 -4.86 -12.60 5.17
C ILE A 131 -5.17 -11.59 4.07
N GLN A 132 -5.87 -11.96 3.00
CA GLN A 132 -6.17 -11.06 1.89
C GLN A 132 -7.15 -9.95 2.28
N GLN A 133 -8.18 -10.27 3.07
CA GLN A 133 -9.25 -9.34 3.41
C GLN A 133 -8.92 -8.45 4.62
N TYR A 134 -7.99 -8.87 5.49
CA TYR A 134 -7.58 -8.09 6.65
C TYR A 134 -6.68 -6.90 6.27
N TYR A 135 -7.05 -5.71 6.74
CA TYR A 135 -6.21 -4.52 6.71
C TYR A 135 -6.09 -3.93 8.13
N PRO A 136 -4.87 -3.79 8.70
CA PRO A 136 -4.70 -3.29 10.07
C PRO A 136 -5.41 -1.97 10.37
N LEU A 137 -6.11 -1.90 11.50
CA LEU A 137 -6.81 -0.70 11.99
C LEU A 137 -7.75 -0.06 10.95
N SER A 138 -8.33 -0.89 10.08
CA SER A 138 -9.33 -0.50 9.11
C SER A 138 -10.74 -0.73 9.62
N TYR A 139 -11.68 0.08 9.12
CA TYR A 139 -13.10 -0.06 9.39
C TYR A 139 -13.65 -1.43 8.95
N ILE A 140 -13.08 -2.06 7.90
CA ILE A 140 -13.56 -3.37 7.42
C ILE A 140 -13.51 -4.46 8.50
N ASN A 141 -12.57 -4.37 9.45
CA ASN A 141 -12.40 -5.40 10.48
C ASN A 141 -13.54 -5.45 11.50
N PHE A 142 -14.42 -4.44 11.52
CA PHE A 142 -15.61 -4.40 12.39
C PHE A 142 -16.88 -4.91 11.68
N LEU A 143 -16.77 -5.31 10.42
CA LEU A 143 -17.88 -5.74 9.59
C LEU A 143 -17.84 -7.23 9.36
N ASP A 144 -19.01 -7.81 9.09
CA ASP A 144 -19.10 -9.18 8.60
C ASP A 144 -18.81 -9.20 7.09
N ILE A 145 -17.56 -9.52 6.76
CA ILE A 145 -17.05 -9.51 5.38
C ILE A 145 -17.80 -10.52 4.50
N SER A 146 -18.36 -11.58 5.07
CA SER A 146 -19.10 -12.61 4.31
C SER A 146 -20.39 -12.08 3.67
N ASN A 147 -20.95 -11.01 4.23
CA ASN A 147 -22.17 -10.36 3.77
C ASN A 147 -21.91 -9.06 2.98
N LEU A 148 -20.63 -8.74 2.69
CA LEU A 148 -20.27 -7.56 1.92
C LEU A 148 -20.07 -7.89 0.44
N GLU A 149 -20.57 -7.01 -0.41
CA GLU A 149 -20.28 -7.06 -1.85
C GLU A 149 -18.78 -6.88 -2.11
N PRO A 150 -18.17 -7.65 -3.04
CA PRO A 150 -16.72 -7.62 -3.29
C PRO A 150 -16.18 -6.22 -3.61
N TRP A 151 -16.94 -5.39 -4.33
CA TRP A 151 -16.53 -4.03 -4.70
C TRP A 151 -16.47 -3.05 -3.51
N LEU A 152 -17.11 -3.38 -2.37
CA LEU A 152 -17.05 -2.58 -1.14
C LEU A 152 -15.83 -2.88 -0.27
N ILE A 153 -15.19 -4.04 -0.46
CA ILE A 153 -14.06 -4.47 0.38
C ILE A 153 -12.92 -3.45 0.34
N TYR A 154 -12.47 -3.04 -0.85
CA TYR A 154 -11.34 -2.12 -0.98
C TYR A 154 -11.61 -0.70 -0.44
N PRO A 155 -12.78 -0.06 -0.73
CA PRO A 155 -13.16 1.20 -0.09
C PRO A 155 -13.13 1.12 1.45
N LEU A 156 -13.71 0.07 2.02
CA LEU A 156 -13.78 -0.08 3.48
C LEU A 156 -12.40 -0.35 4.09
N GLN A 157 -11.53 -1.09 3.39
CA GLN A 157 -10.11 -1.24 3.75
C GLN A 157 -9.36 0.10 3.77
N SER A 158 -9.62 0.95 2.77
CA SER A 158 -8.96 2.25 2.62
C SER A 158 -9.32 3.24 3.73
N ILE A 159 -10.45 3.03 4.42
CA ILE A 159 -10.78 3.76 5.65
C ILE A 159 -10.03 3.11 6.81
N ASN A 160 -8.81 3.59 7.09
CA ASN A 160 -7.96 3.06 8.14
C ASN A 160 -7.06 4.15 8.76
N LEU A 161 -6.53 3.86 9.96
CA LEU A 161 -5.68 4.82 10.69
C LEU A 161 -4.33 5.09 10.00
N PHE A 162 -3.81 4.12 9.24
CA PHE A 162 -2.55 4.30 8.50
C PHE A 162 -2.71 5.24 7.31
N GLU A 163 -3.85 5.25 6.65
CA GLU A 163 -4.18 6.20 5.59
C GLU A 163 -4.24 7.63 6.14
N ILE A 164 -4.84 7.81 7.32
CA ILE A 164 -4.84 9.08 8.05
C ILE A 164 -3.40 9.49 8.42
N ALA A 165 -2.60 8.57 8.95
CA ALA A 165 -1.20 8.84 9.28
C ALA A 165 -0.37 9.20 8.04
N TYR A 166 -0.57 8.48 6.93
CA TYR A 166 0.07 8.73 5.64
C TYR A 166 -0.28 10.13 5.13
N PHE A 167 -1.57 10.49 5.17
CA PHE A 167 -2.05 11.82 4.83
C PHE A 167 -1.33 12.91 5.63
N PHE A 168 -1.22 12.77 6.96
CA PHE A 168 -0.52 13.76 7.79
C PHE A 168 0.99 13.81 7.57
N VAL A 169 1.62 12.68 7.22
CA VAL A 169 3.04 12.68 6.78
C VAL A 169 3.21 13.51 5.52
N LEU A 170 2.30 13.40 4.55
CA LEU A 170 2.31 14.24 3.34
C LEU A 170 2.09 15.72 3.67
N VAL A 171 1.09 16.05 4.51
CA VAL A 171 0.82 17.43 4.95
C VAL A 171 2.05 18.04 5.60
N TYR A 172 2.68 17.31 6.53
CA TYR A 172 3.88 17.78 7.23
C TYR A 172 5.08 17.93 6.29
N GLY A 173 5.28 16.96 5.39
CA GLY A 173 6.34 17.03 4.39
C GLY A 173 6.17 18.21 3.44
N LEU A 174 4.94 18.48 3.00
CA LEU A 174 4.60 19.60 2.16
C LEU A 174 4.74 20.94 2.91
N HIS A 175 4.32 21.00 4.17
CA HIS A 175 4.50 22.18 5.03
C HIS A 175 5.98 22.56 5.19
N LYS A 176 6.84 21.57 5.47
CA LYS A 176 8.30 21.79 5.51
C LYS A 176 8.87 22.24 4.17
N LEU A 177 8.35 21.68 3.08
CA LEU A 177 8.84 21.97 1.75
C LEU A 177 8.47 23.40 1.29
N LEU A 178 7.23 23.82 1.55
CA LEU A 178 6.71 25.13 1.18
C LEU A 178 7.05 26.23 2.19
N ARG A 179 7.43 25.87 3.42
CA ARG A 179 7.63 26.83 4.53
C ARG A 179 6.42 27.75 4.72
N ASN A 180 5.23 27.22 4.49
CA ASN A 180 3.95 27.94 4.52
C ASN A 180 3.17 27.65 5.82
N ASN A 181 1.96 28.17 5.94
CA ASN A 181 1.05 27.78 7.02
C ASN A 181 0.67 26.30 6.90
N TYR A 182 0.67 25.58 8.02
CA TYR A 182 0.30 24.15 8.08
C TYR A 182 -1.08 23.89 7.45
N TRP A 183 -2.06 24.76 7.75
CA TRP A 183 -3.41 24.66 7.20
C TRP A 183 -3.44 24.74 5.66
N LYS A 184 -2.59 25.59 5.06
CA LYS A 184 -2.50 25.68 3.60
C LYS A 184 -1.92 24.40 2.99
N SER A 185 -0.96 23.77 3.66
CA SER A 185 -0.44 22.45 3.24
C SER A 185 -1.45 21.33 3.43
N PHE A 186 -2.28 21.42 4.46
CA PHE A 186 -3.41 20.50 4.67
C PHE A 186 -4.39 20.61 3.50
N GLU A 187 -4.84 21.82 3.17
CA GLU A 187 -5.75 22.08 2.05
C GLU A 187 -5.21 21.57 0.71
N ILE A 188 -3.94 21.90 0.39
CA ILE A 188 -3.31 21.43 -0.85
C ILE A 188 -3.29 19.90 -0.88
N THR A 189 -2.88 19.25 0.21
CA THR A 189 -2.80 17.78 0.27
C THR A 189 -4.19 17.14 0.16
N ALA A 190 -5.21 17.67 0.83
CA ALA A 190 -6.59 17.21 0.75
C ALA A 190 -7.15 17.34 -0.68
N ALA A 191 -7.01 18.53 -1.29
CA ALA A 191 -7.49 18.80 -2.63
C ALA A 191 -6.75 18.00 -3.70
N SER A 192 -5.49 17.63 -3.46
CA SER A 192 -4.68 16.92 -4.45
C SER A 192 -4.59 15.42 -4.22
N TYR A 193 -3.99 14.99 -3.11
CA TYR A 193 -3.83 13.57 -2.78
C TYR A 193 -5.18 12.95 -2.43
N GLY A 194 -6.01 13.65 -1.64
CA GLY A 194 -7.35 13.16 -1.29
C GLY A 194 -8.22 12.91 -2.53
N THR A 195 -8.24 13.85 -3.48
CA THR A 195 -8.93 13.66 -4.77
C THR A 195 -8.34 12.48 -5.56
N GLY A 196 -7.01 12.37 -5.62
CA GLY A 196 -6.34 11.23 -6.29
C GLY A 196 -6.71 9.88 -5.66
N LEU A 197 -6.80 9.82 -4.33
CA LEU A 197 -7.21 8.64 -3.58
C LEU A 197 -8.67 8.26 -3.90
N ILE A 198 -9.59 9.24 -3.94
CA ILE A 198 -11.00 8.99 -4.28
C ILE A 198 -11.13 8.45 -5.71
N ILE A 199 -10.41 9.02 -6.67
CA ILE A 199 -10.39 8.53 -8.06
C ILE A 199 -9.87 7.09 -8.12
N TRP A 200 -8.78 6.80 -7.38
CA TRP A 200 -8.21 5.46 -7.32
C TRP A 200 -9.19 4.45 -6.71
N ILE A 201 -9.83 4.78 -5.58
CA ILE A 201 -10.85 3.93 -4.95
C ILE A 201 -12.00 3.68 -5.93
N GLY A 202 -12.52 4.71 -6.59
CA GLY A 202 -13.59 4.56 -7.58
C GLY A 202 -13.19 3.67 -8.77
N LEU A 203 -11.95 3.78 -9.25
CA LEU A 203 -11.41 2.90 -10.29
C LEU A 203 -11.37 1.43 -9.82
N VAL A 204 -10.86 1.18 -8.62
CA VAL A 204 -10.79 -0.19 -8.08
C VAL A 204 -12.20 -0.77 -7.90
N MET A 205 -13.14 0.00 -7.35
CA MET A 205 -14.55 -0.41 -7.24
C MET A 205 -15.14 -0.78 -8.59
N PHE A 206 -14.94 0.07 -9.60
CA PHE A 206 -15.43 -0.16 -10.96
C PHE A 206 -14.83 -1.44 -11.56
N LEU A 207 -13.51 -1.63 -11.45
CA LEU A 207 -12.84 -2.82 -11.96
C LEU A 207 -13.33 -4.09 -11.25
N THR A 208 -13.47 -4.05 -9.92
CA THR A 208 -13.96 -5.20 -9.15
C THR A 208 -15.39 -5.55 -9.55
N LEU A 209 -16.29 -4.57 -9.68
CA LEU A 209 -17.69 -4.81 -10.05
C LEU A 209 -17.85 -5.40 -11.47
N ASN A 210 -16.95 -5.06 -12.39
CA ASN A 210 -17.00 -5.60 -13.77
C ASN A 210 -16.27 -6.94 -13.92
N MET A 211 -15.46 -7.34 -12.94
CA MET A 211 -14.70 -8.60 -12.95
C MET A 211 -15.28 -9.67 -12.02
N SER A 212 -16.19 -9.28 -11.11
CA SER A 212 -17.00 -10.18 -10.28
C SER A 212 -18.19 -10.72 -11.07
#